data_AF-A0A0R3PHK4-F1
#
_entry.id   AF-A0A0R3PHK4-F1
#
_cell.length_a   1.000
_cell.length_b   1.000
_cell.length_c   1.000
_cell.angle_alpha   90.00
_cell.angle_beta   90.00
_cell.angle_gamma   90.00
#
_symmetry.space_group_name_H-M   'P 1'
#
loop_
_entity.id
_entity.type
_entity.pdbx_description
1 polymer ?
#
loop_
_entity_poly.entity_id
_entity_poly.type
_entity_poly.pdbx_seq_one_letter_code
_entity_poly.pdbx_strand_id
1 'polypeptide(L)'
;MNYFHVLVMEKLSRASGSIGISYGEHSNLCVNQIVRNGTQKQKKKYLLKLISGEHMGALAMSETIEENVMGGIGKGVYMLVTGLDIERLVLSYGPMGTMQAAYNIAFQYAHHRKVFGTQIGAFQVRRLVIGRALNKEYIH
;
A
#
# COMPACT_ATOMS: atom_id res chain seq x y z
N MET A 1 -13.27 -7.28 3.99
CA MET A 1 -12.23 -7.14 2.94
C MET A 1 -10.90 -6.65 3.56
N ASN A 2 -10.50 -7.13 4.75
CA ASN A 2 -9.49 -6.38 5.54
C ASN A 2 -8.15 -7.11 5.72
N TYR A 3 -8.13 -8.42 5.98
CA TYR A 3 -6.87 -9.14 6.23
C TYR A 3 -6.07 -9.42 4.94
N PHE A 4 -6.73 -9.98 3.92
CA PHE A 4 -6.04 -10.33 2.66
C PHE A 4 -5.48 -9.11 1.93
N HIS A 5 -6.19 -7.99 1.98
CA HIS A 5 -5.78 -6.76 1.30
C HIS A 5 -4.48 -6.18 1.90
N VAL A 6 -4.36 -6.27 3.22
CA VAL A 6 -3.19 -5.91 3.99
C VAL A 6 -2.00 -6.81 3.65
N LEU A 7 -2.21 -8.14 3.61
CA LEU A 7 -1.16 -9.08 3.22
C LEU A 7 -0.68 -8.87 1.78
N VAL A 8 -1.61 -8.67 0.84
CA VAL A 8 -1.26 -8.42 -0.57
C VAL A 8 -0.45 -7.13 -0.68
N MET A 9 -0.85 -6.07 0.01
CA MET A 9 -0.12 -4.79 0.03
C MET A 9 1.31 -4.98 0.55
N GLU A 10 1.49 -5.70 1.66
CA GLU A 10 2.80 -5.98 2.24
C GLU A 10 3.69 -6.77 1.28
N LYS A 11 3.16 -7.84 0.69
CA LYS A 11 3.93 -8.72 -0.21
C LYS A 11 4.28 -8.05 -1.53
N LEU A 12 3.35 -7.32 -2.14
CA LEU A 12 3.64 -6.55 -3.35
C LEU A 12 4.68 -5.46 -3.06
N SER A 13 4.53 -4.73 -1.95
CA SER A 13 5.47 -3.66 -1.59
C SER A 13 6.86 -4.17 -1.24
N ARG A 14 6.96 -5.39 -0.69
CA ARG A 14 8.25 -6.07 -0.49
C ARG A 14 8.98 -6.36 -1.81
N ALA A 15 8.25 -6.67 -2.88
CA ALA A 15 8.83 -6.83 -4.20
C ALA A 15 9.12 -5.48 -4.87
N SER A 16 8.15 -4.55 -4.81
CA SER A 16 8.27 -3.20 -5.34
C SER A 16 7.25 -2.26 -4.69
N GLY A 17 7.75 -1.20 -4.04
CA GLY A 17 6.88 -0.17 -3.45
C GLY A 17 5.97 0.52 -4.46
N SER A 18 6.41 0.71 -5.71
CA SER A 18 5.59 1.35 -6.76
C SER A 18 4.41 0.47 -7.18
N ILE A 19 4.64 -0.83 -7.37
CA ILE A 19 3.58 -1.79 -7.71
C ILE A 19 2.59 -1.93 -6.55
N GLY A 20 3.11 -1.96 -5.31
CA GLY A 20 2.27 -1.96 -4.11
C GLY A 20 1.33 -0.76 -4.05
N ILE A 21 1.86 0.46 -4.27
CA ILE A 21 1.03 1.68 -4.31
C ILE A 21 0.01 1.63 -5.45
N SER A 22 0.41 1.26 -6.68
CA SER A 22 -0.54 1.15 -7.80
C SER A 22 -1.69 0.18 -7.54
N TYR A 23 -1.40 -0.96 -6.88
CA TYR A 23 -2.44 -1.87 -6.40
C TYR A 23 -3.36 -1.18 -5.39
N GLY A 24 -2.80 -0.53 -4.37
CA GLY A 24 -3.57 0.19 -3.35
C GLY A 24 -4.44 1.31 -3.90
N GLU A 25 -3.96 2.07 -4.88
CA GLU A 25 -4.76 3.09 -5.57
C GLU A 25 -5.92 2.48 -6.34
N HIS A 26 -5.66 1.42 -7.12
CA HIS A 26 -6.69 0.76 -7.90
C HIS A 26 -7.75 0.10 -7.01
N SER A 27 -7.35 -0.76 -6.08
CA SER A 27 -8.28 -1.59 -5.31
C SER A 27 -8.92 -0.84 -4.14
N ASN A 28 -8.19 0.08 -3.51
CA ASN A 28 -8.70 0.83 -2.36
C ASN A 28 -9.21 2.22 -2.76
N LEU A 29 -8.40 3.06 -3.39
CA LEU A 29 -8.86 4.43 -3.68
C LEU A 29 -9.93 4.49 -4.79
N CYS A 30 -9.91 3.58 -5.77
CA CYS A 30 -10.90 3.55 -6.85
C CYS A 30 -12.03 2.55 -6.59
N VAL A 31 -11.72 1.25 -6.51
CA VAL A 31 -12.74 0.19 -6.44
C VAL A 31 -13.57 0.28 -5.15
N ASN A 32 -12.95 0.47 -3.97
CA ASN A 32 -13.69 0.58 -2.71
C ASN A 32 -14.65 1.77 -2.69
N GLN A 33 -14.26 2.90 -3.30
CA GLN A 33 -15.14 4.08 -3.40
C GLN A 33 -16.37 3.80 -4.26
N ILE A 34 -16.23 3.08 -5.39
CA ILE A 34 -17.35 2.65 -6.23
C ILE A 34 -18.25 1.64 -5.50
N VAL A 35 -17.64 0.70 -4.76
CA VAL A 35 -18.38 -0.31 -3.98
C VAL A 35 -19.22 0.34 -2.88
N ARG A 36 -18.69 1.37 -2.21
CA ARG A 36 -19.35 2.04 -1.09
C ARG A 36 -20.36 3.10 -1.52
N ASN A 37 -19.97 3.96 -2.46
CA ASN A 37 -20.69 5.19 -2.78
C ASN A 37 -21.40 5.16 -4.15
N GLY A 38 -21.12 4.14 -4.98
CA GLY A 38 -21.74 3.98 -6.29
C GLY A 38 -23.17 3.45 -6.23
N THR A 39 -24.00 3.85 -7.20
CA THR A 39 -25.33 3.28 -7.45
C THR A 39 -25.21 1.86 -8.03
N GLN A 40 -26.28 1.06 -7.98
CA GLN A 40 -26.28 -0.29 -8.57
C GLN A 40 -25.98 -0.29 -10.08
N LYS A 41 -26.42 0.76 -10.80
CA LYS A 41 -26.10 0.95 -12.23
C LYS A 41 -24.61 1.21 -12.44
N GLN A 42 -24.00 2.09 -11.64
CA GLN A 42 -22.56 2.38 -11.69
C GLN A 42 -21.72 1.14 -11.32
N LYS A 43 -22.12 0.41 -10.27
CA LYS A 43 -21.43 -0.83 -9.87
C LYS A 43 -21.41 -1.87 -10.97
N LYS A 44 -22.55 -2.15 -11.60
CA LYS A 44 -22.63 -3.09 -12.73
C LYS A 44 -21.82 -2.62 -13.94
N LYS A 45 -21.79 -1.31 -14.21
CA LYS A 45 -21.06 -0.72 -15.33
C LYS A 45 -19.53 -0.79 -15.16
N TYR A 46 -19.03 -0.50 -13.95
CA TYR A 46 -17.59 -0.30 -13.73
C TYR A 46 -16.90 -1.45 -13.00
N LEU A 47 -17.52 -2.08 -11.99
CA LEU A 47 -16.81 -3.03 -11.12
C LEU A 47 -16.34 -4.29 -11.86
N LEU A 48 -17.14 -4.82 -12.79
CA LEU A 48 -16.78 -6.06 -13.50
C LEU A 48 -15.46 -5.90 -14.26
N LYS A 49 -15.27 -4.76 -14.93
CA LYS A 49 -14.06 -4.45 -15.71
C LYS A 49 -12.86 -4.09 -14.85
N LEU A 50 -13.09 -3.48 -13.69
CA LEU A 50 -12.03 -3.15 -12.74
C LEU A 50 -11.52 -4.42 -12.04
N ILE A 51 -12.42 -5.30 -11.61
CA ILE A 51 -12.06 -6.55 -10.93
C ILE A 51 -11.36 -7.53 -11.88
N SER A 52 -11.76 -7.57 -13.15
CA SER A 52 -11.09 -8.41 -14.16
C SER A 52 -9.70 -7.91 -14.55
N GLY A 53 -9.35 -6.67 -14.19
CA GLY A 53 -8.12 -6.01 -14.64
C GLY A 53 -8.17 -5.54 -16.10
N GLU A 54 -9.32 -5.63 -16.78
CA GLU A 54 -9.51 -5.04 -18.12
C GLU A 54 -9.28 -3.53 -18.06
N HIS A 55 -9.72 -2.89 -16.97
CA HIS A 55 -9.51 -1.48 -16.71
C HIS A 55 -8.72 -1.26 -15.42
N MET A 56 -7.77 -0.32 -15.48
CA MET A 56 -7.12 0.24 -14.30
C MET A 56 -7.89 1.46 -13.80
N GLY A 57 -7.93 1.61 -12.49
CA GLY A 57 -8.67 2.64 -11.79
C GLY A 57 -7.73 3.52 -11.00
N ALA A 58 -8.05 4.81 -10.91
CA ALA A 58 -7.31 5.79 -10.13
C ALA A 58 -8.29 6.73 -9.43
N LEU A 59 -7.81 7.42 -8.41
CA LEU A 59 -8.54 8.50 -7.76
C LEU A 59 -8.09 9.84 -8.33
N ALA A 60 -9.02 10.59 -8.92
CA ALA A 60 -8.81 11.97 -9.33
C ALA A 60 -9.70 12.88 -8.49
N MET A 61 -9.10 13.88 -7.84
CA MET A 61 -9.81 14.83 -6.96
C MET A 61 -10.38 16.04 -7.73
N SER A 62 -10.23 16.08 -9.04
CA SER A 62 -10.78 17.13 -9.90
C SER A 62 -12.30 16.97 -10.05
N GLU A 63 -12.98 18.08 -10.31
CA GLU A 63 -14.43 18.20 -10.34
C GLU A 63 -15.08 17.29 -11.41
N THR A 64 -16.20 16.65 -11.05
CA THR A 64 -16.91 15.70 -11.93
C THR A 64 -18.04 16.36 -12.71
N ILE A 65 -18.25 15.90 -13.95
CA ILE A 65 -19.38 16.24 -14.81
C ILE A 65 -20.67 15.59 -14.24
N GLU A 66 -21.81 16.30 -14.29
CA GLU A 66 -23.05 15.97 -13.56
C GLU A 66 -23.57 14.54 -13.74
N GLU A 67 -23.35 13.89 -14.89
CA GLU A 67 -23.96 12.59 -15.22
C GLU A 67 -23.41 11.40 -14.40
N ASN A 68 -22.15 11.47 -13.94
CA ASN A 68 -21.48 10.37 -13.23
C ASN A 68 -21.18 10.69 -11.76
N VAL A 69 -21.87 11.66 -11.16
CA VAL A 69 -21.71 12.00 -9.74
C VAL A 69 -22.01 10.79 -8.86
N MET A 70 -21.07 10.42 -8.00
CA MET A 70 -21.26 9.42 -6.93
C MET A 70 -21.66 10.14 -5.63
N GLY A 71 -22.47 9.51 -4.79
CA GLY A 71 -22.88 10.01 -3.46
C GLY A 71 -23.59 11.37 -3.36
N GLY A 72 -23.76 12.11 -4.46
CA GLY A 72 -24.46 13.40 -4.54
C GLY A 72 -23.52 14.60 -4.69
N ILE A 73 -24.04 15.67 -5.31
CA ILE A 73 -23.29 16.90 -5.57
C ILE A 73 -22.82 17.52 -4.24
N GLY A 74 -21.55 17.92 -4.17
CA GLY A 74 -20.94 18.54 -2.99
C GLY A 74 -20.56 17.55 -1.87
N LYS A 75 -20.77 16.24 -2.03
CA LYS A 75 -20.46 15.23 -0.99
C LYS A 75 -19.10 14.52 -1.19
N GLY A 76 -18.25 15.00 -2.09
CA GLY A 76 -16.95 14.42 -2.44
C GLY A 76 -16.04 14.12 -1.23
N VAL A 77 -15.82 15.14 -0.39
CA VAL A 77 -14.97 15.00 0.81
C VAL A 77 -15.54 13.97 1.78
N TYR A 78 -16.86 13.99 2.00
CA TYR A 78 -17.51 13.04 2.90
C TYR A 78 -17.31 11.59 2.43
N MET A 79 -17.49 11.32 1.13
CA MET A 79 -17.27 10.00 0.55
C MET A 79 -15.86 9.48 0.79
N LEU A 80 -14.83 10.32 0.61
CA LEU A 80 -13.44 9.95 0.87
C LEU A 80 -13.19 9.64 2.35
N VAL A 81 -13.69 10.49 3.25
CA VAL A 81 -13.45 10.34 4.69
C VAL A 81 -14.07 9.05 5.25
N THR A 82 -15.17 8.56 4.67
CA THR A 82 -15.80 7.31 5.15
C THR A 82 -14.86 6.10 5.06
N GLY A 83 -13.93 6.08 4.09
CA GLY A 83 -13.00 4.96 3.82
C GLY A 83 -11.65 5.07 4.49
N LEU A 84 -11.37 6.22 5.10
CA LEU A 84 -10.04 6.62 5.50
C LEU A 84 -9.39 5.69 6.53
N ASP A 85 -10.17 5.08 7.43
CA ASP A 85 -9.64 4.17 8.45
C ASP A 85 -9.05 2.90 7.84
N ILE A 86 -9.74 2.33 6.85
CA ILE A 86 -9.27 1.13 6.13
C ILE A 86 -8.13 1.52 5.19
N GLU A 87 -8.20 2.69 4.55
CA GLU A 87 -7.12 3.21 3.71
C GLU A 87 -5.82 3.38 4.48
N ARG A 88 -5.88 4.00 5.66
CA ARG A 88 -4.73 4.13 6.55
C ARG A 88 -4.19 2.77 6.96
N LEU A 89 -5.07 1.86 7.38
CA LEU A 89 -4.65 0.52 7.77
C LEU A 89 -3.92 -0.18 6.64
N VAL A 90 -4.46 -0.20 5.42
CA VAL A 90 -3.83 -0.88 4.27
C VAL A 90 -2.53 -0.19 3.86
N LEU A 91 -2.50 1.14 3.79
CA LEU A 91 -1.34 1.90 3.34
C LEU A 91 -0.14 1.76 4.29
N SER A 92 -0.36 1.59 5.60
CA SER A 92 0.71 1.35 6.57
C SER A 92 1.53 0.08 6.30
N TYR A 93 0.95 -0.93 5.64
CA TYR A 93 1.66 -2.18 5.33
C TYR A 93 2.54 -2.07 4.09
N GLY A 94 2.35 -1.04 3.25
CA GLY A 94 3.25 -0.78 2.13
C GLY A 94 4.69 -0.52 2.60
N PRO A 95 4.91 0.46 3.49
CA PRO A 95 6.21 0.70 4.12
C PRO A 95 6.76 -0.51 4.90
N MET A 96 5.91 -1.31 5.54
CA MET A 96 6.38 -2.53 6.21
C MET A 96 7.03 -3.52 5.24
N GLY A 97 6.40 -3.75 4.09
CA GLY A 97 6.96 -4.60 3.04
C GLY A 97 8.29 -4.07 2.50
N THR A 98 8.40 -2.76 2.26
CA THR A 98 9.66 -2.17 1.76
C THR A 98 10.76 -2.18 2.81
N MET A 99 10.44 -1.96 4.08
CA MET A 99 11.39 -2.08 5.20
C MET A 99 11.91 -3.50 5.34
N GLN A 100 11.06 -4.51 5.24
CA GLN A 100 11.47 -5.92 5.20
C GLN A 100 12.47 -6.18 4.07
N ALA A 101 12.19 -5.67 2.86
CA ALA A 101 13.09 -5.83 1.73
C ALA A 101 14.46 -5.17 1.98
N ALA A 102 14.46 -3.92 2.46
CA ALA A 102 15.66 -3.19 2.80
C ALA A 102 16.47 -3.89 3.90
N TYR A 103 15.80 -4.41 4.92
CA TYR A 103 16.42 -5.17 6.01
C TYR A 103 17.13 -6.42 5.49
N ASN A 104 16.45 -7.24 4.67
CA ASN A 104 17.04 -8.47 4.14
C ASN A 104 18.30 -8.20 3.31
N ILE A 105 18.25 -7.16 2.46
CA ILE A 105 19.41 -6.74 1.66
C ILE A 105 20.54 -6.26 2.57
N ALA A 106 20.25 -5.40 3.54
CA ALA A 106 21.24 -4.87 4.47
C ALA A 106 21.88 -5.97 5.32
N PHE A 107 21.08 -6.93 5.80
CA PHE A 107 21.54 -8.06 6.59
C PHE A 107 22.48 -8.95 5.78
N GLN A 108 22.10 -9.34 4.55
CA GLN A 108 22.96 -10.14 3.68
C GLN A 108 24.27 -9.40 3.34
N TYR A 109 24.17 -8.12 2.98
CA TYR A 109 25.34 -7.29 2.69
C TYR A 109 26.28 -7.18 3.90
N ALA A 110 25.73 -7.11 5.11
CA ALA A 110 26.51 -7.04 6.35
C ALA A 110 27.38 -8.28 6.58
N HIS A 111 26.92 -9.46 6.16
CA HIS A 111 27.63 -10.73 6.31
C HIS A 111 28.63 -10.99 5.18
N HIS A 112 28.39 -10.47 3.98
CA HIS A 112 29.26 -10.75 2.83
C HIS A 112 30.41 -9.73 2.70
N ARG A 113 30.16 -8.46 3.03
CA ARG A 113 31.18 -7.41 2.89
C ARG A 113 32.25 -7.55 3.98
N LYS A 114 33.53 -7.51 3.56
CA LYS A 114 34.68 -7.46 4.47
C LYS A 114 35.39 -6.12 4.39
N VAL A 115 35.78 -5.57 5.53
CA VAL A 115 36.63 -4.38 5.68
C VAL A 115 37.51 -4.59 6.91
N PHE A 116 38.79 -4.18 6.86
CA PHE A 116 39.77 -4.42 7.94
C PHE A 116 39.92 -5.91 8.31
N GLY A 117 39.86 -6.79 7.30
CA GLY A 117 40.01 -8.24 7.49
C GLY A 117 38.82 -8.96 8.13
N THR A 118 37.76 -8.24 8.56
CA THR A 118 36.57 -8.82 9.20
C THR A 118 35.28 -8.46 8.49
N GLN A 119 34.22 -9.22 8.77
CA GLN A 119 32.89 -8.92 8.27
C GLN A 119 32.37 -7.62 8.87
N ILE A 120 31.70 -6.88 8.02
CA ILE A 120 31.18 -5.56 8.32
C ILE A 120 30.09 -5.67 9.42
N GLY A 121 29.33 -6.76 9.49
CA GLY A 121 28.36 -7.05 10.57
C GLY A 121 28.99 -7.23 11.96
N ALA A 122 30.29 -7.52 12.07
CA ALA A 122 30.95 -7.70 13.36
C ALA A 122 31.19 -6.38 14.13
N PHE A 123 31.14 -5.23 13.45
CA PHE A 123 31.35 -3.93 14.12
C PHE A 123 30.11 -3.52 14.94
N GLN A 124 30.31 -3.08 16.18
CA GLN A 124 29.21 -2.73 17.11
C GLN A 124 28.22 -1.71 16.52
N VAL A 125 28.73 -0.70 15.81
CA VAL A 125 27.89 0.33 15.17
C VAL A 125 26.89 -0.30 14.19
N ARG A 126 27.30 -1.29 13.39
CA ARG A 126 26.38 -1.96 12.46
C ARG A 126 25.41 -2.92 13.13
N ARG A 127 25.84 -3.64 14.17
CA ARG A 127 24.92 -4.47 14.98
C ARG A 127 23.81 -3.63 15.60
N LEU A 128 24.14 -2.44 16.10
CA LEU A 128 23.18 -1.52 16.70
C LEU A 128 22.17 -0.97 15.67
N VAL A 129 22.62 -0.60 14.46
CA VAL A 129 21.71 -0.13 13.40
C VAL A 129 20.75 -1.23 12.95
N ILE A 130 21.26 -2.44 12.71
CA ILE A 130 20.43 -3.60 12.32
C ILE A 130 19.48 -4.00 13.45
N GLY A 131 19.94 -4.01 14.70
CA GLY A 131 19.10 -4.29 15.88
C GLY A 131 18.00 -3.25 16.10
N ARG A 132 18.28 -1.97 15.84
CA ARG A 132 17.25 -0.91 15.86
C ARG A 132 16.21 -1.08 14.75
N ALA A 133 16.62 -1.53 13.56
CA ALA A 133 15.70 -1.82 12.47
C ALA A 133 14.75 -2.97 12.85
N LEU A 134 15.28 -4.05 13.44
CA LEU A 134 14.48 -5.17 13.97
C LEU A 134 13.47 -4.72 15.02
N ASN A 135 13.90 -3.94 16.03
CA ASN A 135 12.98 -3.47 17.07
C ASN A 135 11.83 -2.62 16.49
N LYS A 136 12.08 -1.81 15.46
CA LYS A 136 11.03 -1.02 14.82
C LYS A 136 10.05 -1.86 13.99
N GLU A 137 10.47 -3.05 13.57
CA GLU A 137 9.64 -3.97 12.79
C GLU A 137 8.76 -4.86 13.68
N TYR A 138 9.23 -5.22 14.87
CA TYR A 138 8.54 -6.13 15.81
C TYR A 138 7.81 -5.43 16.97
N ILE A 139 7.98 -4.12 17.17
CA ILE A 139 7.18 -3.35 18.14
C ILE A 139 5.97 -2.76 17.42
N HIS A 140 5.03 -3.61 17.00
CA HIS A 140 3.65 -3.26 16.63
C HIS A 140 2.74 -4.47 16.76
#